data_AF-A0A084G3P8-F1
#
_entry.id   AF-A0A084G3P8-F1
#
_cell.length_a   1.000
_cell.length_b   1.000
_cell.length_c   1.000
_cell.angle_alpha   90.00
_cell.angle_beta   90.00
_cell.angle_gamma   90.00
#
_symmetry.space_group_name_H-M   'P 1'
#
loop_
_entity.id
_entity.type
_entity.pdbx_description
1 polymer ?
#
loop_
_entity_poly.entity_id
_entity_poly.type
_entity_poly.pdbx_seq_one_letter_code
_entity_poly.pdbx_strand_id
1 'polypeptide(L)'
;MRVRELNIPRKSRTLYDTSGRIGDCAAPAFLQHLQGFLESELCLSAEHSGFSKLTAIEEIPLYEVEARPPGGPGSVCDLQDLIEVYFASSCGILDIIDRCQVDGLLQSWKSYSLADTGRTAVLFLILAYGAQSRSGSVADMQYSQYYYHHGRRLALLELTNEPSVETVQAFVLISLYMLASSQRNASFLNLGIAISAAKSLGFHRDDVNAMFPENNTNLRSRIWRSLRYHDLFFCAMMGRTPSTLTTDSCYSDKQVQDQNMSGSDSGQQLALTEAVRAFSILERTVSEIYTKNTASLAHLESLARELQAATSSIPPELRTVTAAESPEQRHVIRNAHVACSYYFSMMILTRPFLISCIQQKCGRAGDKSRADVPPTEGEDSPLSPEITQGALASIDSAIHVTQLIHELLTTHMLFNNMVLIIAMVFVASLTICSAHLGRLGYQASNELAIRQAEEILQHFSHHTRQGKRYGDILKKLYKAARVYREAVERRSSGAPTLEMPELFSLSNSGREEAWKTDDIPSERQEIVEQNQGDRDGSDSSTESLVIPGNSTSIEAAFWGPAWQEGLWLTSPEISITDLIDSFNQTGGGSIADSMPFTGIQGYTHATSHQSGHIWGFD
;
A
#
# COMPACT_ATOMS: atom_id res chain seq x y z
N MET A 1 -30.51 24.99 -6.14
CA MET A 1 -29.03 24.90 -6.18
C MET A 1 -28.63 23.94 -7.30
N ARG A 2 -27.60 24.25 -8.09
CA ARG A 2 -26.96 23.22 -8.94
C ARG A 2 -26.07 22.37 -8.04
N VAL A 3 -26.24 21.04 -8.06
CA VAL A 3 -25.31 20.12 -7.40
C VAL A 3 -23.97 20.20 -8.14
N ARG A 4 -22.86 20.40 -7.43
CA ARG A 4 -21.52 20.33 -8.03
C ARG A 4 -21.13 18.86 -8.17
N GLU A 5 -20.91 18.43 -9.40
CA GLU A 5 -20.49 17.09 -9.76
C GLU A 5 -19.00 17.08 -10.14
N LEU A 6 -18.28 16.06 -9.68
CA LEU A 6 -16.91 15.79 -10.11
C LEU A 6 -16.94 14.76 -11.23
N ASN A 7 -16.53 15.17 -12.43
CA ASN A 7 -16.40 14.27 -13.57
C ASN A 7 -15.10 13.47 -13.43
N ILE A 8 -15.22 12.14 -13.32
CA ILE A 8 -14.04 11.26 -13.30
C ILE A 8 -13.54 11.14 -14.74
N PRO A 9 -12.29 11.53 -15.05
CA PRO A 9 -11.80 11.54 -16.42
C PRO A 9 -11.67 10.12 -16.96
N ARG A 10 -12.25 9.89 -18.14
CA ARG A 10 -12.18 8.62 -18.85
C ARG A 10 -10.96 8.58 -19.77
N LYS A 11 -10.20 7.49 -19.75
CA LYS A 11 -9.44 7.08 -20.95
C LYS A 11 -10.28 6.19 -21.86
N SER A 12 -9.95 6.23 -23.15
CA SER A 12 -10.61 5.38 -24.16
C SER A 12 -10.46 3.92 -23.76
N ARG A 13 -11.59 3.20 -23.70
CA ARG A 13 -11.63 1.80 -23.32
C ARG A 13 -10.92 0.96 -24.38
N THR A 14 -9.67 0.58 -24.13
CA THR A 14 -9.11 -0.60 -24.79
C THR A 14 -10.03 -1.77 -24.47
N LEU A 15 -10.58 -2.36 -25.54
CA LEU A 15 -11.60 -3.39 -25.51
C LEU A 15 -11.21 -4.59 -24.66
N TYR A 16 -12.20 -5.44 -24.37
CA TYR A 16 -12.05 -6.78 -23.83
C TYR A 16 -10.86 -7.52 -24.47
N ASP A 17 -9.74 -7.54 -23.76
CA ASP A 17 -8.74 -8.59 -23.90
C ASP A 17 -9.04 -9.70 -22.89
N THR A 18 -8.52 -10.88 -23.19
CA THR A 18 -8.48 -12.09 -22.36
C THR A 18 -7.99 -11.86 -20.92
N SER A 19 -7.28 -10.75 -20.66
CA SER A 19 -6.83 -10.30 -19.35
C SER A 19 -7.91 -9.62 -18.46
N GLY A 20 -9.10 -9.33 -18.99
CA GLY A 20 -10.24 -8.76 -18.27
C GLY A 20 -10.23 -7.23 -18.14
N ARG A 21 -11.38 -6.65 -17.73
CA ARG A 21 -11.51 -5.19 -17.56
C ARG A 21 -10.58 -4.68 -16.45
N ILE A 22 -9.91 -3.56 -16.71
CA ILE A 22 -9.29 -2.68 -15.73
C ILE A 22 -10.26 -1.52 -15.48
N GLY A 23 -10.74 -1.35 -14.25
CA GLY A 23 -11.60 -0.23 -13.86
C GLY A 23 -10.80 1.00 -13.38
N ASP A 24 -11.44 2.17 -13.36
CA ASP A 24 -10.76 3.46 -13.16
C ASP A 24 -10.17 3.68 -11.74
N CYS A 25 -10.54 2.86 -10.75
CA CYS A 25 -9.89 2.84 -9.42
C CYS A 25 -8.55 2.08 -9.40
N ALA A 26 -8.27 1.25 -10.41
CA ALA A 26 -7.11 0.37 -10.45
C ALA A 26 -5.79 1.15 -10.54
N ALA A 27 -4.74 0.62 -9.90
CA ALA A 27 -3.39 1.21 -10.01
C ALA A 27 -2.88 1.28 -11.47
N PRO A 28 -3.12 0.28 -12.35
CA PRO A 28 -2.75 0.39 -13.76
C PRO A 28 -3.49 1.49 -14.54
N ALA A 29 -4.76 1.77 -14.22
CA ALA A 29 -5.52 2.85 -14.87
C ALA A 29 -4.96 4.22 -14.44
N PHE A 30 -4.67 4.39 -13.15
CA PHE A 30 -4.05 5.61 -12.62
C PHE A 30 -2.63 5.82 -13.19
N LEU A 31 -1.83 4.76 -13.32
CA LEU A 31 -0.55 4.78 -14.01
C LEU A 31 -0.70 5.24 -15.47
N GLN A 32 -1.68 4.69 -16.21
CA GLN A 32 -1.94 5.10 -17.60
C GLN A 32 -2.38 6.57 -17.71
N HIS A 33 -3.11 7.10 -16.73
CA HIS A 33 -3.43 8.53 -16.66
C HIS A 33 -2.16 9.37 -16.49
N LEU A 34 -1.29 9.01 -15.54
CA LEU A 34 -0.01 9.68 -15.30
C LEU A 34 0.94 9.64 -16.51
N GLN A 35 1.05 8.48 -17.16
CA GLN A 35 1.88 8.29 -18.36
C GLN A 35 1.42 9.16 -19.53
N GLY A 36 0.12 9.12 -19.87
CA GLY A 36 -0.39 9.91 -21.00
C GLY A 36 -0.29 11.41 -20.77
N PHE A 37 -0.38 11.83 -19.51
CA PHE A 37 -0.16 13.21 -19.11
C PHE A 37 1.32 13.64 -19.26
N LEU A 38 2.27 12.80 -18.82
CA LEU A 38 3.71 13.02 -19.04
C LEU A 38 4.06 13.08 -20.54
N GLU A 39 3.46 12.20 -21.36
CA GLU A 39 3.68 12.17 -22.81
C GLU A 39 3.17 13.44 -23.51
N SER A 40 1.99 13.96 -23.14
CA SER A 40 1.46 15.20 -23.72
C SER A 40 2.28 16.44 -23.35
N GLU A 41 2.76 16.52 -22.10
CA GLU A 41 3.44 17.72 -21.59
C GLU A 41 4.93 17.81 -21.95
N LEU A 42 5.61 16.67 -22.08
CA LEU A 42 7.03 16.61 -22.44
C LEU A 42 7.26 16.62 -23.97
N CYS A 43 6.19 16.60 -24.78
CA CYS A 43 6.22 16.44 -26.24
C CYS A 43 7.06 15.24 -26.72
N LEU A 44 7.20 14.20 -25.88
CA LEU A 44 7.96 13.01 -26.21
C LEU A 44 7.09 12.07 -27.05
N SER A 45 7.57 11.69 -28.25
CA SER A 45 6.96 10.59 -28.99
C SER A 45 6.90 9.34 -28.11
N ALA A 46 5.76 8.65 -28.12
CA ALA A 46 5.51 7.45 -27.31
C ALA A 46 6.53 6.33 -27.55
N GLU A 47 7.20 6.34 -28.71
CA GLU A 47 8.28 5.40 -29.05
C GLU A 47 9.62 5.74 -28.37
N HIS A 48 9.92 7.03 -28.16
CA HIS A 48 11.13 7.52 -27.50
C HIS A 48 10.98 7.66 -25.99
N SER A 49 9.76 7.88 -25.49
CA SER A 49 9.48 8.04 -24.06
C SER A 49 9.67 6.75 -23.27
N GLY A 50 9.34 5.61 -23.88
CA GLY A 50 9.31 4.29 -23.23
C GLY A 50 8.18 4.11 -22.20
N PHE A 51 7.35 5.13 -21.93
CA PHE A 51 6.29 5.07 -20.92
C PHE A 51 5.16 4.14 -21.33
N SER A 52 4.74 4.15 -22.60
CA SER A 52 3.76 3.22 -23.15
C SER A 52 4.11 1.72 -22.94
N LYS A 53 5.42 1.40 -22.82
CA LYS A 53 5.90 0.02 -22.53
C LYS A 53 5.90 -0.34 -21.03
N LEU A 54 5.66 0.62 -20.13
CA LEU A 54 5.56 0.38 -18.68
C LEU A 54 4.15 -0.06 -18.30
N THR A 55 3.80 -1.28 -18.66
CA THR A 55 2.63 -1.95 -18.07
C THR A 55 2.93 -2.26 -16.60
N ALA A 56 1.93 -2.15 -15.71
CA ALA A 56 1.96 -2.70 -14.35
C ALA A 56 1.42 -4.15 -14.29
N ILE A 57 0.98 -4.69 -15.42
CA ILE A 57 0.33 -5.99 -15.59
C ILE A 57 1.24 -6.91 -16.39
N GLU A 58 1.60 -8.04 -15.81
CA GLU A 58 2.32 -9.17 -16.42
C GLU A 58 1.78 -10.40 -15.71
N GLU A 59 1.59 -11.46 -16.47
CA GLU A 59 1.18 -12.76 -15.96
C GLU A 59 2.18 -13.76 -16.51
N ILE A 60 2.78 -14.54 -15.62
CA ILE A 60 3.74 -15.57 -15.99
C ILE A 60 3.14 -16.90 -15.54
N PRO A 61 2.96 -17.89 -16.44
CA PRO A 61 2.55 -19.22 -16.05
C PRO A 61 3.50 -19.79 -15.00
N LEU A 62 2.97 -20.48 -13.98
CA LEU A 62 3.81 -21.36 -13.18
C LEU A 62 4.33 -22.47 -14.07
N TYR A 63 5.64 -22.54 -14.22
CA TYR A 63 6.27 -23.78 -14.60
C TYR A 63 6.17 -24.73 -13.40
N GLU A 64 5.43 -25.83 -13.57
CA GLU A 64 5.33 -26.89 -12.58
C GLU A 64 6.64 -27.69 -12.57
N VAL A 65 7.62 -27.19 -11.83
CA VAL A 65 8.82 -27.94 -11.48
C VAL A 65 8.55 -28.60 -10.12
N GLU A 66 8.67 -29.94 -10.05
CA GLU A 66 8.67 -30.65 -8.77
C GLU A 66 9.92 -30.29 -7.96
N ALA A 67 9.89 -29.14 -7.29
CA ALA A 67 10.92 -28.75 -6.33
C ALA A 67 10.88 -29.74 -5.16
N ARG A 68 11.93 -30.56 -5.01
CA ARG A 68 12.15 -31.38 -3.82
C ARG A 68 13.11 -30.62 -2.90
N PRO A 69 12.72 -30.29 -1.66
CA PRO A 69 13.65 -29.65 -0.72
C PRO A 69 14.81 -30.61 -0.41
N PRO A 70 16.06 -30.13 -0.32
CA PRO A 70 17.25 -30.99 -0.20
C PRO A 70 17.30 -31.82 1.10
N GLY A 71 16.54 -31.43 2.13
CA GLY A 71 16.38 -32.18 3.39
C GLY A 71 15.10 -33.02 3.48
N GLY A 72 14.33 -33.17 2.39
CA GLY A 72 13.00 -33.78 2.45
C GLY A 72 11.94 -32.81 3.02
N PRO A 73 10.85 -33.31 3.62
CA PRO A 73 9.69 -32.49 3.99
C PRO A 73 9.84 -31.78 5.36
N GLY A 74 11.01 -31.18 5.62
CA GLY A 74 11.34 -30.36 6.80
C GLY A 74 11.43 -31.09 8.15
N SER A 75 12.21 -30.57 9.08
CA SER A 75 12.10 -30.97 10.50
C SER A 75 10.81 -30.41 11.11
N VAL A 76 10.40 -30.88 12.29
CA VAL A 76 9.19 -30.35 12.94
C VAL A 76 9.38 -28.86 13.30
N CYS A 77 10.57 -28.50 13.78
CA CYS A 77 10.92 -27.12 14.15
C CYS A 77 10.87 -26.19 12.94
N ASP A 78 11.49 -26.55 11.81
CA ASP A 78 11.48 -25.70 10.60
C ASP A 78 10.04 -25.39 10.15
N LEU A 79 9.12 -26.34 10.29
CA LEU A 79 7.73 -26.19 9.89
C LEU A 79 6.90 -25.41 10.91
N GLN A 80 7.24 -25.50 12.21
CA GLN A 80 6.67 -24.62 13.23
C GLN A 80 7.07 -23.18 12.98
N ASP A 81 8.34 -22.91 12.63
CA ASP A 81 8.79 -21.56 12.25
C ASP A 81 8.03 -21.03 11.01
N LEU A 82 7.74 -21.88 10.02
CA LEU A 82 6.91 -21.49 8.87
C LEU A 82 5.46 -21.19 9.26
N ILE A 83 4.90 -21.90 10.25
CA ILE A 83 3.57 -21.61 10.80
C ILE A 83 3.59 -20.29 11.57
N GLU A 84 4.63 -19.99 12.35
CA GLU A 84 4.80 -18.67 12.99
C GLU A 84 4.82 -17.56 11.94
N VAL A 85 5.61 -17.71 10.87
CA VAL A 85 5.65 -16.72 9.79
C VAL A 85 4.28 -16.55 9.13
N TYR A 86 3.51 -17.62 8.91
CA TYR A 86 2.14 -17.50 8.41
C TYR A 86 1.26 -16.62 9.32
N PHE A 87 1.21 -16.93 10.63
CA PHE A 87 0.37 -16.18 11.58
C PHE A 87 0.87 -14.75 11.84
N ALA A 88 2.17 -14.49 11.65
CA ALA A 88 2.77 -13.16 11.78
C ALA A 88 2.67 -12.32 10.50
N SER A 89 2.70 -12.92 9.30
CA SER A 89 2.59 -12.18 8.04
C SER A 89 1.15 -11.95 7.58
N SER A 90 0.20 -12.77 8.06
CA SER A 90 -1.23 -12.68 7.72
C SER A 90 -2.11 -12.05 8.82
N CYS A 91 -1.52 -11.58 9.93
CA CYS A 91 -2.25 -11.03 11.06
C CYS A 91 -3.03 -9.75 10.70
N GLY A 92 -4.24 -9.61 11.25
CA GLY A 92 -5.17 -8.50 10.99
C GLY A 92 -5.84 -8.50 9.60
N ILE A 93 -5.52 -9.46 8.71
CA ILE A 93 -6.07 -9.50 7.33
C ILE A 93 -6.58 -10.87 6.90
N LEU A 94 -6.05 -11.96 7.48
CA LEU A 94 -6.46 -13.34 7.21
C LEU A 94 -6.59 -14.09 8.53
N ASP A 95 -7.81 -14.52 8.83
CA ASP A 95 -8.18 -15.32 9.99
C ASP A 95 -9.14 -16.41 9.53
N ILE A 96 -8.59 -17.59 9.22
CA ILE A 96 -9.31 -18.70 8.59
C ILE A 96 -9.20 -20.03 9.33
N ILE A 97 -8.30 -20.13 10.31
CA ILE A 97 -8.04 -21.33 11.11
C ILE A 97 -7.30 -20.94 12.40
N ASP A 98 -7.61 -21.60 13.51
CA ASP A 98 -6.94 -21.33 14.79
C ASP A 98 -5.56 -21.97 14.86
N ARG A 99 -4.62 -21.32 15.54
CA ARG A 99 -3.24 -21.81 15.68
C ARG A 99 -3.16 -23.24 16.23
N CYS A 100 -3.89 -23.53 17.30
CA CYS A 100 -3.94 -24.86 17.91
C CYS A 100 -4.43 -25.96 16.96
N GLN A 101 -5.30 -25.63 15.99
CA GLN A 101 -5.72 -26.57 14.96
C GLN A 101 -4.57 -26.86 13.99
N VAL A 102 -3.84 -25.84 13.54
CA VAL A 102 -2.69 -26.00 12.63
C VAL A 102 -1.57 -26.83 13.29
N ASP A 103 -1.26 -26.57 14.57
CA ASP A 103 -0.26 -27.35 15.31
C ASP A 103 -0.69 -28.82 15.44
N GLY A 104 -1.97 -29.08 15.72
CA GLY A 104 -2.55 -30.44 15.75
C GLY A 104 -2.53 -31.15 14.40
N LEU A 105 -2.74 -30.42 13.29
CA LEU A 105 -2.59 -30.94 11.93
C LEU A 105 -1.14 -31.30 11.62
N LEU A 106 -0.17 -30.44 11.98
CA LEU A 106 1.25 -30.72 11.78
C LEU A 106 1.70 -31.98 12.53
N GLN A 107 1.31 -32.11 13.81
CA GLN A 107 1.59 -33.30 14.61
C GLN A 107 0.99 -34.56 13.98
N SER A 108 -0.30 -34.52 13.65
CA SER A 108 -1.03 -35.65 13.05
C SER A 108 -0.46 -36.09 11.70
N TRP A 109 0.01 -35.14 10.88
CA TRP A 109 0.66 -35.45 9.61
C TRP A 109 2.04 -36.08 9.82
N LYS A 110 2.86 -35.57 10.76
CA LYS A 110 4.17 -36.14 11.07
C LYS A 110 4.08 -37.53 11.73
N SER A 111 2.99 -37.85 12.44
CA SER A 111 2.70 -39.20 12.93
C SER A 111 2.02 -40.12 11.92
N TYR A 112 1.87 -39.70 10.66
CA TYR A 112 1.16 -40.43 9.59
C TYR A 112 -0.29 -40.82 9.93
N SER A 113 -0.94 -40.08 10.84
CA SER A 113 -2.31 -40.31 11.30
C SER A 113 -3.33 -39.34 10.71
N LEU A 114 -2.89 -38.31 9.98
CA LEU A 114 -3.78 -37.41 9.21
C LEU A 114 -4.22 -38.10 7.91
N ALA A 115 -5.38 -38.75 7.94
CA ALA A 115 -6.00 -39.38 6.77
C ALA A 115 -6.80 -38.41 5.88
N ASP A 116 -7.16 -37.24 6.41
CA ASP A 116 -7.99 -36.24 5.74
C ASP A 116 -7.17 -35.46 4.70
N THR A 117 -7.49 -35.67 3.42
CA THR A 117 -6.81 -35.06 2.26
C THR A 117 -7.06 -33.55 2.18
N GLY A 118 -8.24 -33.07 2.57
CA GLY A 118 -8.61 -31.66 2.59
C GLY A 118 -7.83 -30.88 3.66
N ARG A 119 -7.76 -31.41 4.88
CA ARG A 119 -6.96 -30.83 5.96
C ARG A 119 -5.46 -30.89 5.68
N THR A 120 -5.00 -31.95 5.02
CA THR A 120 -3.61 -32.04 4.52
C THR A 120 -3.34 -30.94 3.48
N ALA A 121 -4.28 -30.67 2.58
CA ALA A 121 -4.16 -29.58 1.61
C ALA A 121 -4.03 -28.21 2.30
N VAL A 122 -4.88 -27.92 3.29
CA VAL A 122 -4.83 -26.68 4.07
C VAL A 122 -3.50 -26.53 4.80
N LEU A 123 -3.03 -27.56 5.52
CA LEU A 123 -1.72 -27.54 6.20
C LEU A 123 -0.58 -27.24 5.23
N PHE A 124 -0.54 -27.89 4.06
CA PHE A 124 0.50 -27.65 3.07
C PHE A 124 0.42 -26.23 2.49
N LEU A 125 -0.78 -25.70 2.23
CA LEU A 125 -0.93 -24.34 1.73
C LEU A 125 -0.53 -23.27 2.76
N ILE A 126 -0.72 -23.53 4.07
CA ILE A 126 -0.19 -22.70 5.16
C ILE A 126 1.34 -22.70 5.17
N LEU A 127 1.97 -23.88 5.14
CA LEU A 127 3.44 -24.01 5.07
C LEU A 127 4.02 -23.33 3.83
N ALA A 128 3.33 -23.46 2.69
CA ALA A 128 3.70 -22.82 1.45
C ALA A 128 3.67 -21.29 1.54
N TYR A 129 2.62 -20.72 2.14
CA TYR A 129 2.48 -19.28 2.37
C TYR A 129 3.56 -18.77 3.34
N GLY A 130 3.77 -19.45 4.48
CA GLY A 130 4.81 -19.08 5.44
C GLY A 130 6.20 -19.04 4.81
N ALA A 131 6.55 -20.05 4.00
CA ALA A 131 7.83 -20.09 3.28
C ALA A 131 7.92 -19.00 2.21
N GLN A 132 6.82 -18.74 1.50
CA GLN A 132 6.74 -17.70 0.49
C GLN A 132 6.91 -16.29 1.09
N SER A 133 6.32 -16.02 2.26
CA SER A 133 6.48 -14.78 3.02
C SER A 133 7.91 -14.61 3.55
N ARG A 134 8.48 -15.66 4.16
CA ARG A 134 9.84 -15.62 4.72
C ARG A 134 10.88 -15.32 3.64
N SER A 135 10.84 -16.04 2.51
CA SER A 135 11.66 -15.82 1.30
C SER A 135 13.16 -15.52 1.54
N GLY A 136 13.74 -16.01 2.64
CA GLY A 136 15.07 -15.63 3.10
C GLY A 136 16.18 -16.51 2.52
N SER A 137 15.82 -17.64 1.90
CA SER A 137 16.79 -18.63 1.41
C SER A 137 16.28 -19.41 0.19
N VAL A 138 17.19 -20.11 -0.49
CA VAL A 138 16.84 -21.08 -1.55
C VAL A 138 15.97 -22.21 -1.00
N ALA A 139 16.18 -22.60 0.27
CA ALA A 139 15.37 -23.61 0.94
C ALA A 139 13.91 -23.14 1.13
N ASP A 140 13.69 -21.87 1.51
CA ASP A 140 12.34 -21.30 1.60
C ASP A 140 11.62 -21.34 0.25
N MET A 141 12.30 -20.96 -0.84
CA MET A 141 11.73 -21.06 -2.19
C MET A 141 11.35 -22.50 -2.55
N GLN A 142 12.18 -23.48 -2.19
CA GLN A 142 11.92 -24.90 -2.44
C GLN A 142 10.77 -25.45 -1.59
N TYR A 143 10.69 -25.11 -0.29
CA TYR A 143 9.56 -25.47 0.56
C TYR A 143 8.26 -24.84 0.09
N SER A 144 8.29 -23.54 -0.23
CA SER A 144 7.18 -22.77 -0.80
C SER A 144 6.59 -23.47 -2.02
N GLN A 145 7.43 -23.81 -3.00
CA GLN A 145 7.01 -24.53 -4.20
C GLN A 145 6.52 -25.95 -3.88
N TYR A 146 7.28 -26.74 -3.12
CA TYR A 146 6.95 -28.12 -2.78
C TYR A 146 5.55 -28.23 -2.15
N TYR A 147 5.31 -27.49 -1.07
CA TYR A 147 4.04 -27.57 -0.35
C TYR A 147 2.90 -26.95 -1.15
N TYR A 148 3.13 -25.86 -1.91
CA TYR A 148 2.10 -25.29 -2.78
C TYR A 148 1.62 -26.29 -3.83
N HIS A 149 2.55 -26.94 -4.55
CA HIS A 149 2.19 -27.91 -5.59
C HIS A 149 1.42 -29.11 -5.03
N HIS A 150 1.83 -29.64 -3.88
CA HIS A 150 1.12 -30.75 -3.24
C HIS A 150 -0.24 -30.33 -2.67
N GLY A 151 -0.31 -29.22 -1.95
CA GLY A 151 -1.55 -28.70 -1.35
C GLY A 151 -2.59 -28.30 -2.40
N ARG A 152 -2.17 -27.59 -3.46
CA ARG A 152 -3.03 -27.26 -4.61
C ARG A 152 -3.52 -28.51 -5.34
N ARG A 153 -2.67 -29.53 -5.53
CA ARG A 153 -3.06 -30.79 -6.16
C ARG A 153 -4.14 -31.52 -5.34
N LEU A 154 -3.97 -31.62 -4.03
CA LEU A 154 -4.97 -32.23 -3.14
C LEU A 154 -6.30 -31.43 -3.19
N ALA A 155 -6.24 -30.11 -3.07
CA ALA A 155 -7.44 -29.27 -3.13
C ALA A 155 -8.21 -29.40 -4.46
N LEU A 156 -7.50 -29.49 -5.60
CA LEU A 156 -8.12 -29.63 -6.92
C LEU A 156 -8.69 -31.03 -7.21
N LEU A 157 -8.26 -32.07 -6.49
CA LEU A 157 -8.77 -33.43 -6.65
C LEU A 157 -9.94 -33.73 -5.70
N GLU A 158 -9.88 -33.18 -4.48
CA GLU A 158 -10.72 -33.61 -3.36
C GLU A 158 -11.78 -32.57 -2.96
N LEU A 159 -11.49 -31.28 -3.11
CA LEU A 159 -12.31 -30.18 -2.55
C LEU A 159 -13.19 -29.46 -3.58
N THR A 160 -13.34 -30.01 -4.79
CA THR A 160 -14.08 -29.40 -5.91
C THR A 160 -15.50 -29.92 -6.10
N ASN A 161 -15.87 -31.05 -5.49
CA ASN A 161 -17.15 -31.72 -5.72
C ASN A 161 -18.26 -31.20 -4.78
N GLU A 162 -17.96 -31.13 -3.48
CA GLU A 162 -18.85 -30.59 -2.46
C GLU A 162 -18.09 -29.51 -1.66
N PRO A 163 -18.67 -28.33 -1.39
CA PRO A 163 -17.98 -27.27 -0.67
C PRO A 163 -17.87 -27.61 0.83
N SER A 164 -16.66 -27.56 1.38
CA SER A 164 -16.40 -27.67 2.82
C SER A 164 -15.69 -26.43 3.38
N VAL A 165 -15.43 -26.39 4.69
CA VAL A 165 -14.60 -25.34 5.32
C VAL A 165 -13.19 -25.36 4.73
N GLU A 166 -12.64 -26.57 4.54
CA GLU A 166 -11.35 -26.83 3.91
C GLU A 166 -11.34 -26.35 2.45
N THR A 167 -12.44 -26.48 1.68
CA THR A 167 -12.55 -25.85 0.34
C THR A 167 -12.30 -24.35 0.43
N VAL A 168 -12.99 -23.65 1.35
CA VAL A 168 -12.84 -22.20 1.49
C VAL A 168 -11.42 -21.82 1.91
N GLN A 169 -10.86 -22.50 2.90
CA GLN A 169 -9.49 -22.30 3.41
C GLN A 169 -8.43 -22.55 2.32
N ALA A 170 -8.52 -23.68 1.61
CA ALA A 170 -7.54 -24.04 0.59
C ALA A 170 -7.58 -23.07 -0.59
N PHE A 171 -8.76 -22.74 -1.12
CA PHE A 171 -8.85 -21.86 -2.30
C PHE A 171 -8.48 -20.40 -1.99
N VAL A 172 -8.69 -19.88 -0.77
CA VAL A 172 -8.15 -18.55 -0.40
C VAL A 172 -6.63 -18.57 -0.24
N LEU A 173 -6.04 -19.63 0.34
CA LEU A 173 -4.57 -19.75 0.43
C LEU A 173 -3.92 -19.91 -0.96
N ILE A 174 -4.51 -20.71 -1.85
CA ILE A 174 -4.07 -20.81 -3.26
C ILE A 174 -4.13 -19.44 -3.93
N SER A 175 -5.23 -18.70 -3.74
CA SER A 175 -5.37 -17.34 -4.27
C SER A 175 -4.22 -16.43 -3.83
N LEU A 176 -3.95 -16.34 -2.53
CA LEU A 176 -2.91 -15.44 -2.02
C LEU A 176 -1.50 -15.86 -2.46
N TYR A 177 -1.22 -17.16 -2.52
CA TYR A 177 0.05 -17.66 -3.04
C TYR A 177 0.26 -17.29 -4.52
N MET A 178 -0.80 -17.39 -5.33
CA MET A 178 -0.77 -16.99 -6.74
C MET A 178 -0.62 -15.47 -6.89
N LEU A 179 -1.20 -14.67 -5.98
CA LEU A 179 -1.03 -13.21 -5.96
C LEU A 179 0.44 -12.85 -5.76
N ALA A 180 1.08 -13.37 -4.70
CA ALA A 180 2.50 -13.17 -4.41
C ALA A 180 3.41 -13.69 -5.55
N SER A 181 2.96 -14.72 -6.27
CA SER A 181 3.61 -15.25 -7.48
C SER A 181 3.28 -14.47 -8.77
N SER A 182 2.72 -13.27 -8.69
CA SER A 182 2.37 -12.38 -9.82
C SER A 182 1.32 -12.90 -10.82
N GLN A 183 0.47 -13.85 -10.42
CA GLN A 183 -0.62 -14.40 -11.25
C GLN A 183 -1.98 -13.86 -10.80
N ARG A 184 -2.23 -12.58 -11.07
CA ARG A 184 -3.42 -11.86 -10.57
C ARG A 184 -4.74 -12.44 -11.08
N ASN A 185 -4.82 -12.90 -12.33
CA ASN A 185 -6.04 -13.52 -12.86
C ASN A 185 -6.33 -14.89 -12.24
N ALA A 186 -5.33 -15.77 -12.15
CA ALA A 186 -5.52 -17.08 -11.54
C ALA A 186 -5.80 -16.96 -10.02
N SER A 187 -5.14 -16.02 -9.35
CA SER A 187 -5.41 -15.65 -7.97
C SER A 187 -6.87 -15.22 -7.77
N PHE A 188 -7.36 -14.27 -8.58
CA PHE A 188 -8.77 -13.82 -8.55
C PHE A 188 -9.77 -14.96 -8.82
N LEU A 189 -9.46 -15.87 -9.75
CA LEU A 189 -10.31 -17.03 -10.03
C LEU A 189 -10.44 -17.95 -8.81
N ASN A 190 -9.33 -18.26 -8.14
CA ASN A 190 -9.34 -19.09 -6.93
C ASN A 190 -10.04 -18.38 -5.74
N LEU A 191 -9.91 -17.05 -5.62
CA LEU A 191 -10.69 -16.27 -4.66
C LEU A 191 -12.19 -16.38 -4.93
N GLY A 192 -12.61 -16.32 -6.20
CA GLY A 192 -13.99 -16.53 -6.63
C GLY A 192 -14.53 -17.93 -6.26
N ILE A 193 -13.71 -18.98 -6.33
CA ILE A 193 -14.07 -20.33 -5.85
C ILE A 193 -14.29 -20.32 -4.33
N ALA A 194 -13.36 -19.75 -3.55
CA ALA A 194 -13.46 -19.65 -2.09
C ALA A 194 -14.71 -18.87 -1.65
N ILE A 195 -15.00 -17.73 -2.29
CA ILE A 195 -16.22 -16.93 -2.04
C ILE A 195 -17.47 -17.72 -2.41
N SER A 196 -17.47 -18.44 -3.53
CA SER A 196 -18.62 -19.24 -3.97
C SER A 196 -18.91 -20.39 -2.98
N ALA A 197 -17.88 -21.10 -2.53
CA ALA A 197 -18.01 -22.14 -1.51
C ALA A 197 -18.52 -21.58 -0.17
N ALA A 198 -17.98 -20.45 0.28
CA ALA A 198 -18.45 -19.76 1.49
C ALA A 198 -19.90 -19.26 1.37
N LYS A 199 -20.33 -18.86 0.16
CA LYS A 199 -21.74 -18.53 -0.12
C LYS A 199 -22.63 -19.77 -0.05
N SER A 200 -22.26 -20.87 -0.71
CA SER A 200 -22.99 -22.15 -0.66
C SER A 200 -23.12 -22.70 0.77
N LEU A 201 -22.11 -22.52 1.61
CA LEU A 201 -22.12 -22.90 3.03
C LEU A 201 -22.84 -21.91 3.95
N GLY A 202 -23.30 -20.76 3.43
CA GLY A 202 -24.03 -19.75 4.18
C GLY A 202 -23.19 -18.93 5.18
N PHE A 203 -21.86 -18.80 4.98
CA PHE A 203 -20.99 -18.08 5.92
C PHE A 203 -21.37 -16.58 6.07
N HIS A 204 -22.00 -16.02 5.04
CA HIS A 204 -22.43 -14.63 4.93
C HIS A 204 -23.79 -14.32 5.61
N ARG A 205 -24.41 -15.31 6.25
CA ARG A 205 -25.78 -15.26 6.76
C ARG A 205 -25.83 -15.48 8.26
N ASP A 206 -26.16 -14.42 9.01
CA ASP A 206 -26.24 -14.46 10.48
C ASP A 206 -27.31 -15.45 10.97
N ASP A 207 -28.42 -15.56 10.25
CA ASP A 207 -29.52 -16.50 10.57
C ASP A 207 -29.09 -17.97 10.42
N VAL A 208 -28.28 -18.28 9.41
CA VAL A 208 -27.68 -19.61 9.22
C VAL A 208 -26.57 -19.84 10.24
N ASN A 209 -25.71 -18.84 10.49
CA ASN A 209 -24.60 -18.92 11.43
C ASN A 209 -25.10 -19.12 12.89
N ALA A 210 -26.25 -18.55 13.27
CA ALA A 210 -26.86 -18.74 14.58
C ALA A 210 -27.32 -20.19 14.87
N MET A 211 -27.42 -21.06 13.86
CA MET A 211 -27.76 -22.48 14.02
C MET A 211 -26.56 -23.36 14.41
N PHE A 212 -25.34 -22.82 14.38
CA PHE A 212 -24.11 -23.55 14.69
C PHE A 212 -23.64 -23.29 16.14
N PRO A 213 -22.85 -24.21 16.73
CA PRO A 213 -22.14 -23.95 17.98
C PRO A 213 -21.21 -22.74 17.86
N GLU A 214 -21.09 -21.95 18.93
CA GLU A 214 -20.39 -20.67 18.97
C GLU A 214 -18.99 -20.68 18.31
N ASN A 215 -18.15 -21.69 18.59
CA ASN A 215 -16.84 -21.82 17.96
C ASN A 215 -16.89 -21.90 16.43
N ASN A 216 -17.88 -22.62 15.87
CA ASN A 216 -18.08 -22.73 14.43
C ASN A 216 -18.64 -21.42 13.85
N THR A 217 -19.56 -20.78 14.56
CA THR A 217 -20.14 -19.46 14.22
C THR A 217 -19.05 -18.38 14.13
N ASN A 218 -18.12 -18.38 15.09
CA ASN A 218 -16.98 -17.47 15.15
C ASN A 218 -15.99 -17.75 14.02
N LEU A 219 -15.63 -19.02 13.77
CA LEU A 219 -14.76 -19.38 12.64
C LEU A 219 -15.36 -18.97 11.27
N ARG A 220 -16.64 -19.26 11.03
CA ARG A 220 -17.36 -18.89 9.80
C ARG A 220 -17.38 -17.37 9.58
N SER A 221 -17.60 -16.60 10.65
CA SER A 221 -17.55 -15.13 10.63
C SER A 221 -16.16 -14.59 10.31
N ARG A 222 -15.10 -15.13 10.92
CA ARG A 222 -13.70 -14.74 10.65
C ARG A 222 -13.29 -15.05 9.22
N ILE A 223 -13.66 -16.22 8.70
CA ILE A 223 -13.45 -16.59 7.29
C ILE A 223 -14.20 -15.62 6.36
N TRP A 224 -15.48 -15.32 6.61
CA TRP A 224 -16.25 -14.39 5.77
C TRP A 224 -15.63 -12.99 5.75
N ARG A 225 -15.27 -12.43 6.92
CA ARG A 225 -14.54 -11.15 7.03
C ARG A 225 -13.23 -11.17 6.25
N SER A 226 -12.44 -12.23 6.38
CA SER A 226 -11.18 -12.41 5.62
C SER A 226 -11.40 -12.44 4.11
N LEU A 227 -12.42 -13.15 3.62
CA LEU A 227 -12.77 -13.17 2.20
C LEU A 227 -13.23 -11.80 1.69
N ARG A 228 -14.05 -11.08 2.49
CA ARG A 228 -14.51 -9.73 2.17
C ARG A 228 -13.34 -8.75 2.03
N TYR A 229 -12.43 -8.72 3.00
CA TYR A 229 -11.23 -7.88 2.93
C TYR A 229 -10.45 -8.12 1.61
N HIS A 230 -10.17 -9.39 1.29
CA HIS A 230 -9.41 -9.73 0.10
C HIS A 230 -10.15 -9.46 -1.22
N ASP A 231 -11.45 -9.76 -1.33
CA ASP A 231 -12.26 -9.44 -2.52
C ASP A 231 -12.26 -7.93 -2.81
N LEU A 232 -12.46 -7.12 -1.77
CA LEU A 232 -12.45 -5.66 -1.86
C LEU A 232 -11.06 -5.12 -2.22
N PHE A 233 -9.99 -5.64 -1.62
CA PHE A 233 -8.61 -5.28 -1.98
C PHE A 233 -8.29 -5.62 -3.44
N PHE A 234 -8.60 -6.83 -3.88
CA PHE A 234 -8.40 -7.28 -5.27
C PHE A 234 -9.16 -6.40 -6.25
N CYS A 235 -10.41 -6.08 -5.94
CA CYS A 235 -11.27 -5.27 -6.79
C CYS A 235 -10.83 -3.81 -6.84
N ALA A 236 -10.36 -3.22 -5.75
CA ALA A 236 -9.74 -1.89 -5.75
C ALA A 236 -8.42 -1.86 -6.56
N MET A 237 -7.58 -2.89 -6.42
CA MET A 237 -6.28 -2.96 -7.13
C MET A 237 -6.40 -3.22 -8.63
N MET A 238 -7.37 -4.03 -9.06
CA MET A 238 -7.60 -4.39 -10.47
C MET A 238 -8.73 -3.62 -11.15
N GLY A 239 -9.53 -2.87 -10.40
CA GLY A 239 -10.72 -2.18 -10.90
C GLY A 239 -11.82 -3.15 -11.35
N ARG A 240 -12.07 -4.18 -10.55
CA ARG A 240 -13.16 -5.14 -10.75
C ARG A 240 -14.30 -4.83 -9.78
N THR A 241 -15.49 -5.37 -10.04
CA THR A 241 -16.61 -5.29 -9.08
C THR A 241 -16.47 -6.41 -8.05
N PRO A 242 -16.57 -6.14 -6.74
CA PRO A 242 -16.51 -7.16 -5.69
C PRO A 242 -17.56 -8.26 -5.88
N SER A 243 -17.13 -9.51 -5.68
CA SER A 243 -18.01 -10.68 -5.73
C SER A 243 -18.88 -10.80 -4.47
N THR A 244 -18.47 -10.15 -3.38
CA THR A 244 -19.21 -10.09 -2.11
C THR A 244 -20.36 -9.08 -2.14
N LEU A 245 -20.32 -8.07 -3.03
CA LEU A 245 -21.36 -7.03 -3.19
C LEU A 245 -22.75 -7.60 -3.56
N THR A 246 -22.80 -8.74 -4.26
CA THR A 246 -24.04 -9.36 -4.77
C THR A 246 -24.75 -10.25 -3.76
N THR A 247 -24.58 -9.97 -2.47
CA THR A 247 -25.02 -10.85 -1.39
C THR A 247 -26.09 -10.14 -0.56
N ASP A 248 -27.18 -10.85 -0.23
CA ASP A 248 -28.15 -10.42 0.79
C ASP A 248 -27.50 -10.53 2.19
N SER A 249 -26.42 -9.77 2.42
CA SER A 249 -25.71 -9.77 3.69
C SER A 249 -26.53 -9.03 4.73
N CYS A 250 -27.37 -9.79 5.44
CA CYS A 250 -27.94 -9.36 6.73
C CYS A 250 -26.84 -9.17 7.80
N TYR A 251 -25.58 -9.52 7.48
CA TYR A 251 -24.37 -9.34 8.28
C TYR A 251 -24.27 -7.92 8.83
N SER A 252 -24.74 -7.74 10.06
CA SER A 252 -24.87 -6.42 10.66
C SER A 252 -23.60 -6.08 11.43
N ASP A 253 -22.92 -4.99 11.07
CA ASP A 253 -21.80 -4.42 11.86
C ASP A 253 -22.17 -4.16 13.33
N LYS A 254 -23.49 -4.15 13.65
CA LYS A 254 -24.05 -4.03 15.00
C LYS A 254 -23.60 -5.09 16.01
N GLN A 255 -23.04 -6.24 15.60
CA GLN A 255 -22.61 -7.29 16.56
C GLN A 255 -21.16 -7.17 17.05
N VAL A 256 -20.38 -6.20 16.58
CA VAL A 256 -18.95 -6.09 16.92
C VAL A 256 -18.70 -5.48 18.32
N GLN A 257 -19.60 -4.64 18.82
CA GLN A 257 -19.38 -3.90 20.08
C GLN A 257 -19.70 -4.68 21.37
N ASP A 258 -20.56 -5.71 21.31
CA ASP A 258 -21.08 -6.40 22.51
C ASP A 258 -20.50 -7.81 22.75
N GLN A 259 -19.67 -8.34 21.84
CA GLN A 259 -18.97 -9.59 22.11
C GLN A 259 -17.75 -9.32 23.00
N ASN A 260 -17.81 -9.80 24.24
CA ASN A 260 -16.67 -9.81 25.17
C ASN A 260 -15.55 -10.70 24.61
N MET A 261 -14.71 -10.15 23.73
CA MET A 261 -13.57 -10.81 23.06
C MET A 261 -12.48 -11.21 24.07
N SER A 262 -12.78 -12.24 24.87
CA SER A 262 -12.02 -12.67 26.03
C SER A 262 -11.14 -13.87 25.65
N GLY A 263 -10.01 -13.61 25.00
CA GLY A 263 -9.11 -14.68 24.55
C GLY A 263 -7.78 -14.16 24.00
N SER A 264 -6.80 -15.06 23.88
CA SER A 264 -5.43 -14.76 23.46
C SER A 264 -5.30 -14.21 22.03
N ASP A 265 -6.36 -14.26 21.22
CA ASP A 265 -6.38 -13.83 19.82
C ASP A 265 -7.42 -12.71 19.58
N SER A 266 -7.90 -12.05 20.64
CA SER A 266 -8.90 -10.97 20.57
C SER A 266 -8.44 -9.80 19.68
N GLY A 267 -7.19 -9.39 19.84
CA GLY A 267 -6.58 -8.32 19.03
C GLY A 267 -6.48 -8.65 17.54
N GLN A 268 -6.31 -9.92 17.17
CA GLN A 268 -6.32 -10.39 15.77
C GLN A 268 -7.70 -10.20 15.13
N GLN A 269 -8.75 -10.64 15.83
CA GLN A 269 -10.13 -10.55 15.34
C GLN A 269 -10.62 -9.10 15.28
N LEU A 270 -10.22 -8.29 16.26
CA LEU A 270 -10.46 -6.86 16.28
C LEU A 270 -9.79 -6.15 15.09
N ALA A 271 -8.50 -6.42 14.84
CA ALA A 271 -7.78 -5.87 13.71
C ALA A 271 -8.41 -6.25 12.36
N LEU A 272 -8.80 -7.51 12.16
CA LEU A 272 -9.52 -7.92 10.95
C LEU A 272 -10.85 -7.19 10.79
N THR A 273 -11.56 -6.94 11.89
CA THR A 273 -12.85 -6.23 11.85
C THR A 273 -12.68 -4.76 11.48
N GLU A 274 -11.67 -4.09 12.05
CA GLU A 274 -11.30 -2.71 11.68
C GLU A 274 -10.81 -2.60 10.23
N ALA A 275 -10.00 -3.55 9.76
CA ALA A 275 -9.58 -3.62 8.36
C ALA A 275 -10.78 -3.80 7.41
N VAL A 276 -11.72 -4.70 7.72
CA VAL A 276 -12.97 -4.85 6.93
C VAL A 276 -13.82 -3.59 6.98
N ARG A 277 -13.90 -2.89 8.13
CA ARG A 277 -14.67 -1.65 8.27
C ARG A 277 -14.16 -0.54 7.35
N ALA A 278 -12.84 -0.34 7.27
CA ALA A 278 -12.24 0.58 6.29
C ALA A 278 -12.59 0.17 4.85
N PHE A 279 -12.47 -1.13 4.53
CA PHE A 279 -12.75 -1.64 3.19
C PHE A 279 -14.24 -1.62 2.79
N SER A 280 -15.18 -1.67 3.73
CA SER A 280 -16.62 -1.46 3.45
C SER A 280 -16.91 -0.03 2.96
N ILE A 281 -16.17 0.98 3.44
CA ILE A 281 -16.26 2.35 2.92
C ILE A 281 -15.60 2.44 1.53
N LEU A 282 -14.52 1.68 1.30
CA LEU A 282 -13.91 1.52 -0.02
C LEU A 282 -14.84 0.81 -1.03
N GLU A 283 -15.69 -0.14 -0.59
CA GLU A 283 -16.69 -0.78 -1.44
C GLU A 283 -17.71 0.23 -1.98
N ARG A 284 -18.26 1.07 -1.09
CA ARG A 284 -19.15 2.18 -1.46
C ARG A 284 -18.43 3.16 -2.38
N THR A 285 -17.16 3.44 -2.11
CA THR A 285 -16.32 4.25 -3.01
C THR A 285 -16.22 3.66 -4.42
N VAL A 286 -15.90 2.38 -4.58
CA VAL A 286 -15.75 1.74 -5.90
C VAL A 286 -17.10 1.62 -6.64
N SER A 287 -18.17 1.28 -5.91
CA SER A 287 -19.51 1.07 -6.49
C SER A 287 -20.29 2.37 -6.75
N GLU A 288 -20.13 3.40 -5.93
CA GLU A 288 -20.91 4.64 -6.02
C GLU A 288 -20.18 5.75 -6.78
N ILE A 289 -18.84 5.82 -6.71
CA ILE A 289 -18.05 6.87 -7.37
C ILE A 289 -17.45 6.32 -8.68
N TYR A 290 -16.56 5.33 -8.59
CA TYR A 290 -15.81 4.84 -9.75
C TYR A 290 -16.70 4.12 -10.79
N THR A 291 -17.66 3.30 -10.35
CA THR A 291 -18.56 2.61 -11.29
C THR A 291 -19.53 3.58 -11.98
N LYS A 292 -20.04 4.59 -11.26
CA LYS A 292 -21.00 5.56 -11.81
C LYS A 292 -20.35 6.66 -12.67
N ASN A 293 -19.03 6.87 -12.56
CA ASN A 293 -18.23 7.86 -13.30
C ASN A 293 -18.56 9.34 -13.01
N THR A 294 -19.62 9.62 -12.25
CA THR A 294 -19.93 10.94 -11.68
C THR A 294 -20.28 10.76 -10.21
N ALA A 295 -19.81 11.69 -9.37
CA ALA A 295 -20.18 11.77 -7.96
C ALA A 295 -20.40 13.23 -7.58
N SER A 296 -21.39 13.50 -6.74
CA SER A 296 -21.53 14.82 -6.15
C SER A 296 -20.43 15.04 -5.12
N LEU A 297 -19.90 16.27 -5.05
CA LEU A 297 -18.86 16.65 -4.09
C LEU A 297 -19.26 16.30 -2.65
N ALA A 298 -20.51 16.60 -2.28
CA ALA A 298 -21.08 16.31 -0.97
C ALA A 298 -21.13 14.81 -0.62
N HIS A 299 -21.21 13.91 -1.62
CA HIS A 299 -21.21 12.46 -1.38
C HIS A 299 -19.80 11.95 -1.04
N LEU A 300 -18.80 12.41 -1.81
CA LEU A 300 -17.38 12.16 -1.52
C LEU A 300 -16.99 12.68 -0.13
N GLU A 301 -17.39 13.91 0.21
CA GLU A 301 -17.19 14.51 1.54
C GLU A 301 -17.92 13.77 2.67
N SER A 302 -19.07 13.15 2.38
CA SER A 302 -19.79 12.31 3.35
C SER A 302 -19.01 11.04 3.65
N LEU A 303 -18.55 10.32 2.62
CA LEU A 303 -17.74 9.11 2.77
C LEU A 303 -16.39 9.40 3.46
N ALA A 304 -15.77 10.55 3.15
CA ALA A 304 -14.49 10.92 3.75
C ALA A 304 -14.62 11.21 5.25
N ARG A 305 -15.68 11.92 5.64
CA ARG A 305 -16.00 12.15 7.06
C ARG A 305 -16.41 10.87 7.79
N GLU A 306 -17.09 9.95 7.12
CA GLU A 306 -17.42 8.63 7.67
C GLU A 306 -16.14 7.83 7.98
N LEU A 307 -15.16 7.83 7.06
CA LEU A 307 -13.87 7.18 7.25
C LEU A 307 -13.01 7.85 8.34
N GLN A 308 -13.06 9.17 8.47
CA GLN A 308 -12.39 9.92 9.55
C GLN A 308 -13.05 9.68 10.92
N ALA A 309 -14.37 9.66 10.99
CA ALA A 309 -15.09 9.28 12.21
C ALA A 309 -14.76 7.84 12.63
N ALA A 310 -14.60 6.95 11.64
CA ALA A 310 -14.13 5.59 11.88
C ALA A 310 -12.70 5.55 12.46
N THR A 311 -11.73 6.30 11.92
CA THR A 311 -10.37 6.32 12.50
C THR A 311 -10.35 6.75 13.97
N SER A 312 -11.26 7.62 14.40
CA SER A 312 -11.40 8.04 15.81
C SER A 312 -11.92 6.93 16.74
N SER A 313 -12.65 5.94 16.21
CA SER A 313 -13.19 4.82 17.02
C SER A 313 -12.31 3.57 17.03
N ILE A 314 -11.11 3.59 16.41
CA ILE A 314 -10.14 2.49 16.50
C ILE A 314 -9.74 2.29 17.98
N PRO A 315 -9.70 1.05 18.51
CA PRO A 315 -9.28 0.84 19.90
C PRO A 315 -7.79 1.13 20.15
N PRO A 316 -7.41 1.55 21.38
CA PRO A 316 -6.04 1.98 21.69
C PRO A 316 -4.99 0.87 21.47
N GLU A 317 -5.35 -0.40 21.65
CA GLU A 317 -4.49 -1.57 21.44
C GLU A 317 -4.06 -1.76 19.96
N LEU A 318 -4.78 -1.13 19.04
CA LEU A 318 -4.44 -1.07 17.62
C LEU A 318 -3.72 0.22 17.22
N ARG A 319 -3.75 1.27 18.06
CA ARG A 319 -3.01 2.53 17.83
C ARG A 319 -1.61 2.51 18.42
N THR A 320 -1.45 1.96 19.61
CA THR A 320 -0.16 1.92 20.32
C THR A 320 0.28 0.48 20.53
N VAL A 321 1.55 0.21 20.26
CA VAL A 321 2.17 -1.02 20.73
C VAL A 321 2.59 -0.75 22.17
N THR A 322 2.06 -1.53 23.11
CA THR A 322 2.35 -1.36 24.54
C THR A 322 3.86 -1.43 24.79
N ALA A 323 4.37 -0.61 25.70
CA ALA A 323 5.80 -0.41 25.97
C ALA A 323 6.45 -1.61 26.70
N ALA A 324 6.44 -2.78 26.06
CA ALA A 324 7.40 -3.84 26.31
C ALA A 324 8.72 -3.49 25.61
N GLU A 325 9.85 -3.86 26.22
CA GLU A 325 11.21 -3.49 25.77
C GLU A 325 11.55 -3.97 24.35
N SER A 326 10.79 -4.93 23.80
CA SER A 326 10.77 -5.28 22.38
C SER A 326 9.32 -5.54 21.92
N PRO A 327 8.75 -4.76 21.00
CA PRO A 327 7.42 -5.02 20.47
C PRO A 327 7.42 -6.29 19.61
N GLU A 328 6.48 -7.20 19.87
CA GLU A 328 6.35 -8.45 19.10
C GLU A 328 5.99 -8.15 17.63
N GLN A 329 6.79 -8.67 16.70
CA GLN A 329 6.65 -8.43 15.24
C GLN A 329 5.21 -8.64 14.74
N ARG A 330 4.53 -9.69 15.22
CA ARG A 330 3.12 -9.99 14.88
C ARG A 330 2.17 -8.86 15.30
N HIS A 331 2.35 -8.26 16.47
CA HIS A 331 1.53 -7.14 16.93
C HIS A 331 1.78 -5.86 16.12
N VAL A 332 3.04 -5.60 15.78
CA VAL A 332 3.42 -4.45 14.94
C VAL A 332 2.80 -4.57 13.54
N ILE A 333 2.99 -5.71 12.86
CA ILE A 333 2.43 -5.95 11.51
C ILE A 333 0.90 -5.88 11.52
N ARG A 334 0.25 -6.49 12.53
CA ARG A 334 -1.20 -6.45 12.68
C ARG A 334 -1.74 -5.01 12.74
N ASN A 335 -1.15 -4.19 13.61
CA ASN A 335 -1.58 -2.79 13.78
C ASN A 335 -1.29 -1.98 12.50
N ALA A 336 -0.15 -2.23 11.84
CA ALA A 336 0.20 -1.59 10.58
C ALA A 336 -0.78 -1.96 9.44
N HIS A 337 -1.23 -3.22 9.33
CA HIS A 337 -2.25 -3.60 8.36
C HIS A 337 -3.57 -2.84 8.55
N VAL A 338 -3.98 -2.57 9.80
CA VAL A 338 -5.18 -1.75 10.09
C VAL A 338 -4.95 -0.31 9.64
N ALA A 339 -3.84 0.32 10.04
CA ALA A 339 -3.52 1.69 9.65
C ALA A 339 -3.43 1.85 8.11
N CYS A 340 -2.70 0.96 7.43
CA CYS A 340 -2.63 0.92 5.97
C CYS A 340 -4.01 0.72 5.32
N SER A 341 -4.92 -0.05 5.92
CA SER A 341 -6.28 -0.23 5.41
C SER A 341 -7.08 1.08 5.39
N TYR A 342 -6.96 1.89 6.45
CA TYR A 342 -7.60 3.21 6.52
C TYR A 342 -6.98 4.20 5.53
N TYR A 343 -5.65 4.34 5.52
CA TYR A 343 -4.97 5.27 4.61
C TYR A 343 -5.16 4.88 3.14
N PHE A 344 -5.14 3.58 2.81
CA PHE A 344 -5.42 3.12 1.45
C PHE A 344 -6.86 3.44 1.03
N SER A 345 -7.84 3.17 1.90
CA SER A 345 -9.25 3.50 1.63
C SER A 345 -9.45 4.99 1.41
N MET A 346 -8.82 5.84 2.23
CA MET A 346 -8.84 7.30 2.07
C MET A 346 -8.19 7.71 0.75
N MET A 347 -7.00 7.21 0.45
CA MET A 347 -6.27 7.50 -0.79
C MET A 347 -7.08 7.14 -2.05
N ILE A 348 -7.77 6.00 -2.10
CA ILE A 348 -8.63 5.66 -3.25
C ILE A 348 -9.84 6.60 -3.32
N LEU A 349 -10.50 6.85 -2.18
CA LEU A 349 -11.67 7.74 -2.09
C LEU A 349 -11.37 9.17 -2.56
N THR A 350 -10.21 9.70 -2.22
CA THR A 350 -9.83 11.09 -2.52
C THR A 350 -9.07 11.26 -3.84
N ARG A 351 -8.57 10.19 -4.46
CA ARG A 351 -7.83 10.25 -5.74
C ARG A 351 -8.56 11.03 -6.85
N PRO A 352 -9.90 10.97 -7.03
CA PRO A 352 -10.58 11.75 -8.06
C PRO A 352 -10.27 13.26 -7.94
N PHE A 353 -10.21 13.80 -6.72
CA PHE A 353 -9.83 15.20 -6.47
C PHE A 353 -8.41 15.51 -6.91
N LEU A 354 -7.45 14.64 -6.55
CA LEU A 354 -6.05 14.76 -6.96
C LEU A 354 -5.92 14.81 -8.49
N ILE A 355 -6.60 13.91 -9.21
CA ILE A 355 -6.57 13.89 -10.67
C ILE A 355 -7.14 15.19 -11.25
N SER A 356 -8.27 15.68 -10.74
CA SER A 356 -8.87 16.94 -11.19
C SER A 356 -7.96 18.16 -10.91
N CYS A 357 -7.28 18.22 -9.76
CA CYS A 357 -6.29 19.25 -9.47
C CYS A 357 -5.13 19.25 -10.47
N ILE A 358 -4.57 18.07 -10.80
CA ILE A 358 -3.45 17.94 -11.75
C ILE A 358 -3.90 18.40 -13.15
N GLN A 359 -5.06 17.94 -13.61
CA GLN A 359 -5.59 18.29 -14.93
C GLN A 359 -5.80 19.81 -15.07
N GLN A 360 -6.35 20.48 -14.07
CA GLN A 360 -6.55 21.94 -14.13
C GLN A 360 -5.23 22.72 -14.02
N LYS A 361 -4.29 22.31 -13.15
CA LYS A 361 -3.01 23.00 -12.99
C LYS A 361 -2.12 22.91 -14.23
N CYS A 362 -2.17 21.79 -14.95
CA CYS A 362 -1.29 21.54 -16.08
C CYS A 362 -1.94 21.84 -17.44
N GLY A 363 -3.25 21.66 -17.62
CA GLY A 363 -3.95 22.16 -18.82
C GLY A 363 -3.75 23.67 -19.03
N ARG A 364 -3.70 24.44 -17.93
CA ARG A 364 -3.35 25.88 -17.92
C ARG A 364 -1.91 26.20 -18.37
N ALA A 365 -1.03 25.20 -18.53
CA ALA A 365 0.33 25.38 -19.04
C ALA A 365 0.41 25.22 -20.57
N GLY A 366 -0.41 24.34 -21.16
CA GLY A 366 -0.43 24.10 -22.61
C GLY A 366 -1.11 25.21 -23.43
N ASP A 367 -2.24 25.75 -22.94
CA ASP A 367 -3.06 26.68 -23.75
C ASP A 367 -2.46 28.09 -23.89
N LYS A 368 -1.43 28.42 -23.09
CA LYS A 368 -0.67 29.68 -23.25
C LYS A 368 0.09 29.79 -24.57
N SER A 369 0.22 28.71 -25.34
CA SER A 369 0.77 28.72 -26.70
C SER A 369 -0.29 28.98 -27.78
N ARG A 370 -1.56 29.26 -27.42
CA ARG A 370 -2.69 29.44 -28.33
C ARG A 370 -3.45 30.76 -28.11
N ALA A 371 -2.72 31.81 -27.73
CA ALA A 371 -3.25 33.14 -27.52
C ALA A 371 -3.64 33.84 -28.85
N ASP A 372 -4.89 33.65 -29.28
CA ASP A 372 -5.54 34.49 -30.32
C ASP A 372 -7.08 34.62 -30.12
N VAL A 373 -7.59 34.21 -28.95
CA VAL A 373 -8.99 34.38 -28.54
C VAL A 373 -9.01 35.19 -27.24
N PRO A 374 -9.78 36.30 -27.14
CA PRO A 374 -9.87 37.08 -25.92
C PRO A 374 -10.52 36.26 -24.79
N PRO A 375 -10.07 36.40 -23.53
CA PRO A 375 -10.56 35.59 -22.43
C PRO A 375 -12.03 35.89 -22.14
N THR A 376 -12.88 34.87 -22.31
CA THR A 376 -14.25 34.90 -21.80
C THR A 376 -14.22 34.92 -20.27
N GLU A 377 -15.01 35.79 -19.63
CA GLU A 377 -14.99 36.11 -18.19
C GLU A 377 -15.49 34.97 -17.25
N GLY A 378 -15.12 33.71 -17.51
CA GLY A 378 -15.54 32.53 -16.73
C GLY A 378 -14.47 31.48 -16.45
N GLU A 379 -13.27 31.59 -17.03
CA GLU A 379 -12.26 30.50 -16.99
C GLU A 379 -11.20 30.65 -15.86
N ASP A 380 -11.09 31.85 -15.29
CA ASP A 380 -10.24 32.17 -14.12
C ASP A 380 -10.90 31.84 -12.77
N SER A 381 -11.75 30.81 -12.72
CA SER A 381 -12.20 30.29 -11.42
C SER A 381 -11.01 29.67 -10.67
N PRO A 382 -10.72 30.05 -9.41
CA PRO A 382 -9.75 29.35 -8.60
C PRO A 382 -10.21 27.91 -8.35
N LEU A 383 -9.25 27.00 -8.19
CA LEU A 383 -9.51 25.64 -7.72
C LEU A 383 -10.37 25.70 -6.47
N SER A 384 -11.45 24.91 -6.41
CA SER A 384 -12.31 24.92 -5.23
C SER A 384 -11.52 24.43 -4.01
N PRO A 385 -11.70 25.03 -2.83
CA PRO A 385 -10.93 24.67 -1.64
C PRO A 385 -11.19 23.21 -1.25
N GLU A 386 -12.40 22.70 -1.49
CA GLU A 386 -12.80 21.33 -1.17
C GLU A 386 -12.08 20.30 -2.05
N ILE A 387 -11.96 20.56 -3.37
CA ILE A 387 -11.19 19.70 -4.29
C ILE A 387 -9.70 19.74 -3.92
N THR A 388 -9.18 20.91 -3.53
CA THR A 388 -7.78 21.05 -3.10
C THR A 388 -7.52 20.30 -1.79
N GLN A 389 -8.43 20.39 -0.82
CA GLN A 389 -8.36 19.66 0.45
C GLN A 389 -8.45 18.15 0.24
N GLY A 390 -9.35 17.68 -0.63
CA GLY A 390 -9.42 16.27 -1.01
C GLY A 390 -8.13 15.77 -1.68
N ALA A 391 -7.54 16.57 -2.57
CA ALA A 391 -6.25 16.23 -3.18
C ALA A 391 -5.12 16.13 -2.13
N LEU A 392 -5.06 17.03 -1.15
CA LEU A 392 -4.10 16.98 -0.04
C LEU A 392 -4.31 15.75 0.84
N ALA A 393 -5.55 15.45 1.25
CA ALA A 393 -5.85 14.23 2.02
C ALA A 393 -5.41 12.94 1.30
N SER A 394 -5.48 12.92 -0.04
CA SER A 394 -4.96 11.81 -0.86
C SER A 394 -3.44 11.69 -0.79
N ILE A 395 -2.73 12.81 -0.76
CA ILE A 395 -1.26 12.91 -0.69
C ILE A 395 -0.79 12.51 0.71
N ASP A 396 -1.39 13.09 1.74
CA ASP A 396 -1.06 12.82 3.14
C ASP A 396 -1.25 11.32 3.44
N SER A 397 -2.38 10.73 3.04
CA SER A 397 -2.63 9.28 3.19
C SER A 397 -1.57 8.42 2.50
N ALA A 398 -1.09 8.82 1.32
CA ALA A 398 -0.03 8.11 0.60
C ALA A 398 1.34 8.26 1.27
N ILE A 399 1.63 9.43 1.85
CA ILE A 399 2.83 9.68 2.65
C ILE A 399 2.81 8.81 3.91
N HIS A 400 1.69 8.75 4.65
CA HIS A 400 1.57 7.96 5.87
C HIS A 400 1.74 6.45 5.61
N VAL A 401 1.17 5.90 4.52
CA VAL A 401 1.45 4.51 4.10
C VAL A 401 2.94 4.30 3.85
N THR A 402 3.59 5.23 3.14
CA THR A 402 5.00 5.11 2.78
C THR A 402 5.92 5.20 4.01
N GLN A 403 5.66 6.15 4.90
CA GLN A 403 6.42 6.36 6.14
C GLN A 403 6.30 5.15 7.07
N LEU A 404 5.07 4.70 7.36
CA LEU A 404 4.83 3.55 8.22
C LEU A 404 5.55 2.29 7.70
N ILE A 405 5.48 1.99 6.41
CA ILE A 405 6.16 0.82 5.84
C ILE A 405 7.69 1.03 5.79
N HIS A 406 8.18 2.27 5.69
CA HIS A 406 9.61 2.57 5.79
C HIS A 406 10.13 2.35 7.21
N GLU A 407 9.37 2.76 8.22
CA GLU A 407 9.68 2.49 9.63
C GLU A 407 9.75 0.98 9.90
N LEU A 408 8.80 0.20 9.39
CA LEU A 408 8.84 -1.28 9.46
C LEU A 408 10.04 -1.89 8.74
N LEU A 409 10.49 -1.30 7.63
CA LEU A 409 11.70 -1.74 6.92
C LEU A 409 12.95 -1.46 7.75
N THR A 410 13.09 -0.24 8.28
CA THR A 410 14.25 0.19 9.07
C THR A 410 14.35 -0.50 10.43
N THR A 411 13.22 -0.91 11.01
CA THR A 411 13.16 -1.71 12.25
C THR A 411 13.23 -3.22 12.00
N HIS A 412 13.44 -3.65 10.75
CA HIS A 412 13.50 -5.05 10.32
C HIS A 412 12.25 -5.89 10.66
N MET A 413 11.09 -5.25 10.73
CA MET A 413 9.80 -5.87 11.04
C MET A 413 9.09 -6.45 9.80
N LEU A 414 9.48 -6.08 8.59
CA LEU A 414 8.87 -6.62 7.35
C LEU A 414 9.36 -8.04 7.03
N PHE A 415 8.46 -8.87 6.49
CA PHE A 415 8.82 -10.10 5.79
C PHE A 415 9.21 -9.81 4.33
N ASN A 416 10.13 -10.60 3.78
CA ASN A 416 10.70 -10.38 2.44
C ASN A 416 9.69 -10.46 1.28
N ASN A 417 8.48 -10.97 1.50
CA ASN A 417 7.40 -10.99 0.51
C ASN A 417 6.03 -10.75 1.17
N MET A 418 5.62 -9.48 1.19
CA MET A 418 4.30 -9.04 1.66
C MET A 418 3.52 -8.40 0.52
N VAL A 419 2.90 -9.23 -0.33
CA VAL A 419 2.34 -8.80 -1.63
C VAL A 419 1.29 -7.68 -1.52
N LEU A 420 0.48 -7.64 -0.45
CA LEU A 420 -0.50 -6.57 -0.25
C LEU A 420 0.20 -5.23 0.09
N ILE A 421 1.26 -5.27 0.90
CA ILE A 421 2.09 -4.10 1.22
C ILE A 421 2.81 -3.59 -0.04
N ILE A 422 3.42 -4.49 -0.82
CA ILE A 422 4.07 -4.15 -2.11
C ILE A 422 3.10 -3.42 -3.03
N ALA A 423 1.85 -3.90 -3.13
CA ALA A 423 0.80 -3.27 -3.90
C ALA A 423 0.39 -1.90 -3.33
N MET A 424 0.14 -1.78 -2.01
CA MET A 424 -0.22 -0.50 -1.38
C MET A 424 0.87 0.56 -1.52
N VAL A 425 2.14 0.21 -1.30
CA VAL A 425 3.30 1.12 -1.47
C VAL A 425 3.42 1.57 -2.93
N PHE A 426 3.22 0.66 -3.90
CA PHE A 426 3.19 1.06 -5.31
C PHE A 426 2.08 2.08 -5.58
N VAL A 427 0.85 1.86 -5.07
CA VAL A 427 -0.24 2.83 -5.21
C VAL A 427 0.08 4.18 -4.55
N ALA A 428 0.63 4.16 -3.33
CA ALA A 428 1.07 5.37 -2.63
C ALA A 428 2.12 6.14 -3.44
N SER A 429 3.14 5.45 -3.96
CA SER A 429 4.19 6.04 -4.78
C SER A 429 3.65 6.70 -6.06
N LEU A 430 2.65 6.11 -6.73
CA LEU A 430 1.98 6.73 -7.87
C LEU A 430 1.24 8.01 -7.48
N THR A 431 0.58 8.02 -6.31
CA THR A 431 -0.14 9.18 -5.78
C THR A 431 0.83 10.32 -5.48
N ILE A 432 1.95 10.05 -4.81
CA ILE A 432 2.97 11.05 -4.46
C ILE A 432 3.70 11.56 -5.72
N CYS A 433 4.06 10.68 -6.67
CA CYS A 433 4.63 11.11 -7.96
C CYS A 433 3.68 12.02 -8.75
N SER A 434 2.38 11.69 -8.76
CA SER A 434 1.35 12.51 -9.41
C SER A 434 1.22 13.90 -8.75
N ALA A 435 1.33 13.97 -7.43
CA ALA A 435 1.32 15.22 -6.68
C ALA A 435 2.58 16.06 -6.88
N HIS A 436 3.76 15.45 -6.85
CA HIS A 436 5.03 16.09 -7.16
C HIS A 436 4.99 16.74 -8.55
N LEU A 437 4.47 16.00 -9.53
CA LEU A 437 4.27 16.45 -10.92
C LEU A 437 3.28 17.61 -11.03
N GLY A 438 2.11 17.51 -10.39
CA GLY A 438 1.08 18.55 -10.37
C GLY A 438 1.42 19.77 -9.50
N ARG A 439 2.60 19.80 -8.86
CA ARG A 439 3.00 20.81 -7.85
C ARG A 439 1.93 20.96 -6.76
N LEU A 440 1.59 19.84 -6.12
CA LEU A 440 0.64 19.70 -5.01
C LEU A 440 1.38 19.14 -3.77
N GLY A 441 0.99 19.60 -2.59
CA GLY A 441 1.70 19.30 -1.34
C GLY A 441 3.09 19.94 -1.27
N TYR A 442 3.82 19.65 -0.19
CA TYR A 442 5.19 20.14 0.01
C TYR A 442 6.19 19.32 -0.80
N GLN A 443 7.03 19.99 -1.60
CA GLN A 443 7.99 19.33 -2.48
C GLN A 443 8.97 18.42 -1.72
N ALA A 444 9.57 18.91 -0.64
CA ALA A 444 10.54 18.15 0.14
C ALA A 444 9.92 16.88 0.75
N SER A 445 8.67 16.96 1.21
CA SER A 445 7.92 15.81 1.74
C SER A 445 7.63 14.77 0.65
N ASN A 446 7.16 15.22 -0.52
CA ASN A 446 6.95 14.33 -1.67
C ASN A 446 8.25 13.64 -2.12
N GLU A 447 9.36 14.36 -2.18
CA GLU A 447 10.67 13.81 -2.58
C GLU A 447 11.29 12.89 -1.52
N LEU A 448 11.02 13.11 -0.23
CA LEU A 448 11.39 12.19 0.85
C LEU A 448 10.57 10.90 0.75
N ALA A 449 9.25 11.01 0.65
CA ALA A 449 8.37 9.84 0.57
C ALA A 449 8.63 9.02 -0.72
N ILE A 450 8.92 9.65 -1.86
CA ILE A 450 9.31 8.90 -3.07
C ILE A 450 10.62 8.11 -2.85
N ARG A 451 11.62 8.68 -2.17
CA ARG A 451 12.86 7.96 -1.84
C ARG A 451 12.60 6.78 -0.89
N GLN A 452 11.79 6.98 0.15
CA GLN A 452 11.36 5.90 1.05
C GLN A 452 10.63 4.78 0.28
N ALA A 453 9.74 5.12 -0.65
CA ALA A 453 9.06 4.14 -1.51
C ALA A 453 10.03 3.40 -2.45
N GLU A 454 11.06 4.08 -2.99
CA GLU A 454 12.12 3.44 -3.76
C GLU A 454 12.93 2.45 -2.91
N GLU A 455 13.28 2.78 -1.67
CA GLU A 455 13.98 1.89 -0.73
C GLU A 455 13.15 0.65 -0.38
N ILE A 456 11.86 0.83 -0.08
CA ILE A 456 10.92 -0.27 0.19
C ILE A 456 10.79 -1.21 -1.02
N LEU A 457 10.55 -0.65 -2.22
CA LEU A 457 10.43 -1.47 -3.44
C LEU A 457 11.76 -2.10 -3.84
N GLN A 458 12.90 -1.46 -3.52
CA GLN A 458 14.23 -2.02 -3.70
C GLN A 458 14.44 -3.25 -2.80
N HIS A 459 14.09 -3.19 -1.51
CA HIS A 459 14.11 -4.36 -0.63
C HIS A 459 13.30 -5.52 -1.22
N PHE A 460 12.02 -5.28 -1.54
CA PHE A 460 11.16 -6.31 -2.14
C PHE A 460 11.61 -6.80 -3.53
N SER A 461 12.45 -6.05 -4.25
CA SER A 461 12.96 -6.43 -5.57
C SER A 461 13.92 -7.62 -5.55
N HIS A 462 14.57 -7.87 -4.42
CA HIS A 462 15.49 -9.00 -4.26
C HIS A 462 14.75 -10.35 -4.14
N HIS A 463 13.49 -10.32 -3.69
CA HIS A 463 12.69 -11.51 -3.38
C HIS A 463 11.46 -11.68 -4.29
N THR A 464 10.94 -10.58 -4.88
CA THR A 464 9.67 -10.59 -5.62
C THR A 464 9.78 -9.93 -6.99
N ARG A 465 9.09 -10.51 -7.98
CA ARG A 465 8.95 -9.91 -9.32
C ARG A 465 8.16 -8.60 -9.28
N GLN A 466 7.16 -8.50 -8.39
CA GLN A 466 6.35 -7.29 -8.23
C GLN A 466 7.17 -6.11 -7.70
N GLY A 467 7.91 -6.31 -6.59
CA GLY A 467 8.76 -5.26 -6.01
C GLY A 467 9.76 -4.72 -7.03
N LYS A 468 10.44 -5.61 -7.77
CA LYS A 468 11.37 -5.21 -8.84
C LYS A 468 10.71 -4.33 -9.88
N ARG A 469 9.60 -4.79 -10.45
CA ARG A 469 8.90 -4.07 -11.52
C ARG A 469 8.30 -2.75 -11.05
N TYR A 470 7.68 -2.73 -9.87
CA TYR A 470 7.10 -1.52 -9.29
C TYR A 470 8.20 -0.50 -8.98
N GLY A 471 9.36 -0.93 -8.50
CA GLY A 471 10.55 -0.08 -8.37
C GLY A 471 11.06 0.46 -9.71
N ASP A 472 11.15 -0.38 -10.75
CA ASP A 472 11.56 0.04 -12.11
C ASP A 472 10.57 1.04 -12.75
N ILE A 473 9.27 0.90 -12.48
CA ILE A 473 8.23 1.84 -12.89
C ILE A 473 8.38 3.16 -12.11
N LEU A 474 8.49 3.11 -10.78
CA LEU A 474 8.62 4.28 -9.92
C LEU A 474 9.83 5.14 -10.31
N LYS A 475 11.02 4.54 -10.42
CA LYS A 475 12.27 5.24 -10.79
C LYS A 475 12.15 5.99 -12.13
N LYS A 476 11.45 5.40 -13.12
CA LYS A 476 11.22 6.02 -14.44
C LYS A 476 10.21 7.17 -14.37
N LEU A 477 9.10 6.98 -13.64
CA LEU A 477 8.08 8.02 -13.46
C LEU A 477 8.62 9.21 -12.67
N TYR A 478 9.34 8.96 -11.57
CA TYR A 478 9.90 10.02 -10.75
C TYR A 478 10.95 10.84 -11.52
N LYS A 479 11.86 10.18 -12.26
CA LYS A 479 12.80 10.86 -13.16
C LYS A 479 12.08 11.77 -14.17
N ALA A 480 11.00 11.28 -14.78
CA ALA A 480 10.20 12.06 -15.73
C ALA A 480 9.50 13.25 -15.06
N ALA A 481 8.91 13.03 -13.88
CA ALA A 481 8.19 14.04 -13.14
C ALA A 481 9.10 15.16 -12.65
N ARG A 482 10.32 14.83 -12.21
CA ARG A 482 11.34 15.81 -11.82
C ARG A 482 11.77 16.67 -13.01
N VAL A 483 12.08 16.06 -14.15
CA VAL A 483 12.44 16.80 -15.39
C VAL A 483 11.33 17.73 -15.86
N TYR A 484 10.07 17.29 -15.83
CA TYR A 484 8.92 18.16 -16.13
C TYR A 484 8.86 19.33 -15.16
N ARG A 485 8.93 19.05 -13.86
CA ARG A 485 8.81 20.06 -12.80
C ARG A 485 9.90 21.12 -12.91
N GLU A 486 11.16 20.72 -13.03
CA GLU A 486 12.30 21.63 -13.27
C GLU A 486 12.09 22.49 -14.52
N ALA A 487 11.50 21.93 -15.60
CA ALA A 487 11.22 22.68 -16.83
C ALA A 487 10.08 23.70 -16.66
N VAL A 488 9.05 23.37 -15.87
CA VAL A 488 7.97 24.31 -15.52
C VAL A 488 8.49 25.42 -14.60
N GLU A 489 9.32 25.07 -13.62
CA GLU A 489 9.92 26.03 -12.67
C GLU A 489 10.82 27.03 -13.41
N ARG A 490 11.69 26.54 -14.31
CA ARG A 490 12.50 27.38 -15.22
C ARG A 490 11.65 28.30 -16.11
N ARG A 491 10.47 27.85 -16.58
CA ARG A 491 9.54 28.70 -17.34
C ARG A 491 8.87 29.77 -16.48
N SER A 492 8.57 29.49 -15.21
CA SER A 492 8.02 30.51 -14.29
C SER A 492 9.05 31.55 -13.84
N SER A 493 10.30 31.16 -13.58
CA SER A 493 11.38 32.10 -13.24
C SER A 493 11.85 32.97 -14.42
N GLY A 494 11.46 32.61 -15.65
CA GLY A 494 11.68 33.43 -16.85
C GLY A 494 10.61 34.49 -17.12
N ALA A 495 9.57 34.58 -16.30
CA ALA A 495 8.72 35.77 -16.29
C ALA A 495 9.51 36.97 -15.73
N PRO A 496 9.22 38.22 -16.14
CA PRO A 496 9.90 39.40 -15.60
C PRO A 496 9.41 39.71 -14.18
N THR A 497 9.84 38.88 -13.22
CA THR A 497 9.74 39.19 -11.79
C THR A 497 10.63 40.38 -11.50
N LEU A 498 10.15 41.33 -10.69
CA LEU A 498 10.92 42.52 -10.29
C LEU A 498 11.94 42.16 -9.19
N GLU A 499 12.78 41.15 -9.45
CA GLU A 499 13.77 40.65 -8.50
C GLU A 499 15.03 41.53 -8.50
N MET A 500 15.45 41.90 -7.30
CA MET A 500 16.75 42.55 -7.07
C MET A 500 17.85 41.57 -7.52
N PRO A 501 18.81 41.98 -8.38
CA PRO A 501 19.94 41.12 -8.72
C PRO A 501 20.74 40.75 -7.46
N GLU A 502 21.35 39.56 -7.46
CA GLU A 502 22.16 39.06 -6.35
C GLU A 502 23.32 40.03 -6.05
N LEU A 503 23.16 40.84 -5.00
CA LEU A 503 24.07 41.94 -4.67
C LEU A 503 25.47 41.46 -4.24
N PHE A 504 25.57 40.20 -3.77
CA PHE A 504 26.83 39.60 -3.32
C PHE A 504 26.70 38.08 -3.27
N SER A 505 27.73 37.36 -3.73
CA SER A 505 27.85 35.91 -3.66
C SER A 505 29.28 35.50 -3.31
N LEU A 506 29.45 34.49 -2.45
CA LEU A 506 30.77 33.95 -2.08
C LEU A 506 31.24 32.84 -3.03
N SER A 507 30.34 32.26 -3.83
CA SER A 507 30.65 31.22 -4.81
C SER A 507 31.03 31.83 -6.16
N ASN A 508 32.33 31.93 -6.41
CA ASN A 508 32.86 32.40 -7.69
C ASN A 508 32.73 31.33 -8.81
N SER A 509 31.51 31.10 -9.30
CA SER A 509 31.30 30.45 -10.60
C SER A 509 31.20 31.53 -11.68
N GLY A 510 32.30 31.75 -12.40
CA GLY A 510 32.43 32.87 -13.34
C GLY A 510 31.33 32.89 -14.41
N ARG A 511 30.48 33.92 -14.35
CA ARG A 511 29.75 34.42 -15.53
C ARG A 511 30.70 35.32 -16.31
N GLU A 512 31.24 34.83 -17.41
CA GLU A 512 31.74 35.71 -18.46
C GLU A 512 30.53 36.37 -19.14
N GLU A 513 30.17 37.58 -18.70
CA GLU A 513 29.22 38.41 -19.43
C GLU A 513 29.86 38.95 -20.72
N ALA A 514 29.69 38.22 -21.82
CA ALA A 514 30.09 38.65 -23.14
C ALA A 514 29.15 39.76 -23.68
N TRP A 515 29.35 41.00 -23.25
CA TRP A 515 28.73 42.17 -23.87
C TRP A 515 29.40 42.46 -25.23
N LYS A 516 28.69 42.18 -26.34
CA LYS A 516 28.89 42.90 -27.62
C LYS A 516 27.72 42.70 -28.61
N THR A 517 26.82 43.69 -28.58
CA THR A 517 26.18 44.38 -29.72
C THR A 517 25.77 43.59 -30.97
N ASP A 518 24.48 43.68 -31.28
CA ASP A 518 23.90 43.39 -32.60
C ASP A 518 24.54 44.20 -33.75
N ASP A 519 24.66 43.57 -34.92
CA ASP A 519 24.25 44.18 -36.21
C ASP A 519 24.07 43.08 -37.28
N ILE A 520 23.16 43.30 -38.25
CA ILE A 520 22.65 42.28 -39.19
C ILE A 520 23.11 42.55 -40.67
N PRO A 521 22.68 41.82 -41.72
CA PRO A 521 23.49 40.83 -42.44
C PRO A 521 23.94 41.22 -43.87
N SER A 522 24.86 40.47 -44.48
CA SER A 522 24.85 40.24 -45.94
C SER A 522 25.71 39.07 -46.46
N GLU A 523 25.02 38.20 -47.22
CA GLU A 523 25.37 37.62 -48.52
C GLU A 523 26.66 36.80 -48.83
N ARG A 524 26.40 35.77 -49.66
CA ARG A 524 27.28 34.93 -50.52
C ARG A 524 28.07 33.81 -49.81
N GLN A 525 27.75 32.53 -50.02
CA GLN A 525 27.76 31.68 -51.24
C GLN A 525 29.16 31.26 -51.72
N GLU A 526 29.23 29.97 -52.11
CA GLU A 526 30.28 29.30 -52.90
C GLU A 526 31.62 28.96 -52.20
N ILE A 527 32.30 27.83 -52.48
CA ILE A 527 31.91 26.49 -52.99
C ILE A 527 33.15 25.56 -52.83
N VAL A 528 32.98 24.25 -52.50
CA VAL A 528 33.97 23.15 -52.78
C VAL A 528 35.32 23.26 -51.98
N GLU A 529 36.11 22.22 -51.66
CA GLU A 529 36.28 20.86 -52.18
C GLU A 529 36.57 19.80 -51.08
N GLN A 530 36.60 18.53 -51.48
CA GLN A 530 36.89 17.34 -50.66
C GLN A 530 38.40 17.14 -50.43
N ASN A 531 38.78 16.43 -49.36
CA ASN A 531 39.60 15.22 -49.54
C ASN A 531 39.61 14.24 -48.36
N GLN A 532 39.98 12.99 -48.67
CA GLN A 532 39.91 11.80 -47.82
C GLN A 532 41.20 11.58 -46.99
N GLY A 533 41.14 10.77 -45.93
CA GLY A 533 42.33 10.29 -45.20
C GLY A 533 42.02 9.30 -44.07
N ASP A 534 42.49 8.06 -44.20
CA ASP A 534 42.12 6.87 -43.41
C ASP A 534 42.95 6.68 -42.10
N ARG A 535 42.31 6.08 -41.08
CA ARG A 535 42.81 5.06 -40.11
C ARG A 535 43.83 5.31 -38.97
N ASP A 536 43.44 4.71 -37.82
CA ASP A 536 44.16 3.85 -36.86
C ASP A 536 45.50 4.26 -36.22
N GLY A 537 45.58 4.07 -34.88
CA GLY A 537 46.85 4.00 -34.13
C GLY A 537 46.71 4.16 -32.61
N SER A 538 47.05 3.12 -31.85
CA SER A 538 47.08 3.10 -30.38
C SER A 538 48.38 3.62 -29.77
N ASP A 539 48.34 4.14 -28.53
CA ASP A 539 48.97 3.53 -27.33
C ASP A 539 49.51 4.50 -26.25
N SER A 540 48.92 4.38 -25.05
CA SER A 540 49.60 4.19 -23.74
C SER A 540 50.54 5.25 -23.11
N SER A 541 50.98 4.94 -21.87
CA SER A 541 51.82 5.69 -20.91
C SER A 541 51.11 6.86 -20.17
N THR A 542 50.75 6.77 -18.88
CA THR A 542 51.57 6.75 -17.62
C THR A 542 52.26 8.11 -17.34
N GLU A 543 52.36 8.64 -16.10
CA GLU A 543 52.44 7.98 -14.79
C GLU A 543 52.30 8.96 -13.58
N SER A 544 51.95 8.42 -12.40
CA SER A 544 52.40 8.85 -11.04
C SER A 544 51.83 10.14 -10.37
N LEU A 545 51.15 10.02 -9.21
CA LEU A 545 51.60 10.22 -7.80
C LEU A 545 51.93 11.70 -7.43
N VAL A 546 51.58 12.27 -6.25
CA VAL A 546 51.88 11.84 -4.85
C VAL A 546 50.82 12.34 -3.82
N ILE A 547 50.80 11.72 -2.63
CA ILE A 547 49.87 11.75 -1.46
C ILE A 547 50.68 12.21 -0.19
N PRO A 548 50.20 12.87 0.91
CA PRO A 548 48.85 12.86 1.56
C PRO A 548 48.30 14.19 2.17
N GLY A 549 47.12 14.15 2.84
CA GLY A 549 47.07 14.42 4.31
C GLY A 549 46.11 15.46 4.94
N ASN A 550 45.27 14.98 5.88
CA ASN A 550 44.60 15.71 7.00
C ASN A 550 43.59 16.84 6.69
N SER A 551 42.61 17.18 7.54
CA SER A 551 41.90 16.48 8.64
C SER A 551 40.72 17.35 9.14
N THR A 552 39.95 16.86 10.12
CA THR A 552 39.07 17.60 11.05
C THR A 552 37.78 18.28 10.54
N SER A 553 36.68 17.70 11.00
CA SER A 553 35.36 18.28 11.30
C SER A 553 35.33 19.67 11.92
N ILE A 554 34.21 20.39 11.75
CA ILE A 554 33.58 21.26 12.77
C ILE A 554 32.07 21.42 12.44
N GLU A 555 31.22 21.38 13.45
CA GLU A 555 29.78 21.68 13.39
C GLU A 555 29.52 23.19 13.36
N ALA A 556 28.38 23.63 12.82
CA ALA A 556 27.85 24.97 13.08
C ALA A 556 26.31 24.98 13.04
N ALA A 557 25.69 25.16 14.20
CA ALA A 557 24.31 25.65 14.30
C ALA A 557 24.28 27.19 14.18
N PHE A 558 23.15 27.78 13.75
CA PHE A 558 22.43 28.81 14.54
C PHE A 558 21.12 29.35 13.88
N TRP A 559 19.99 29.23 14.61
CA TRP A 559 18.92 30.20 14.87
C TRP A 559 18.29 31.13 13.79
N GLY A 560 16.99 30.86 13.47
CA GLY A 560 15.88 31.84 13.49
C GLY A 560 15.60 32.73 12.26
N PRO A 561 14.43 33.42 12.17
CA PRO A 561 13.31 33.50 13.13
C PRO A 561 11.94 33.02 12.59
N ALA A 562 10.92 32.95 13.46
CA ALA A 562 9.53 32.58 13.16
C ALA A 562 8.61 33.81 12.91
N TRP A 563 7.44 33.61 12.28
CA TRP A 563 6.12 34.20 12.65
C TRP A 563 4.96 33.50 11.88
N GLN A 564 3.95 33.04 12.64
CA GLN A 564 2.48 32.94 12.38
C GLN A 564 1.87 32.98 10.95
N GLU A 565 0.75 32.31 10.62
CA GLU A 565 -0.08 31.31 11.32
C GLU A 565 -0.99 30.59 10.30
N GLY A 566 -1.49 29.39 10.64
CA GLY A 566 -2.33 28.61 9.72
C GLY A 566 -2.97 27.37 10.35
N LEU A 567 -3.70 27.54 11.46
CA LEU A 567 -4.67 26.52 11.93
C LEU A 567 -5.63 26.21 10.75
N TRP A 568 -6.10 24.98 10.52
CA TRP A 568 -6.59 23.98 11.48
C TRP A 568 -6.36 22.55 10.97
N LEU A 569 -5.82 21.66 11.81
CA LEU A 569 -6.10 20.19 11.86
C LEU A 569 -5.15 19.47 12.85
N THR A 570 -5.15 19.87 14.12
CA THR A 570 -4.52 19.09 15.19
C THR A 570 -5.38 19.10 16.47
N SER A 571 -5.82 17.91 16.88
CA SER A 571 -5.87 17.55 18.30
C SER A 571 -4.54 16.84 18.62
N PRO A 572 -4.07 16.82 19.88
CA PRO A 572 -2.69 16.45 20.17
C PRO A 572 -2.48 14.93 20.14
N GLU A 573 -2.16 14.40 18.96
CA GLU A 573 -1.42 13.15 18.85
C GLU A 573 0.08 13.46 19.04
N ILE A 574 0.73 12.69 19.90
CA ILE A 574 2.15 12.83 20.25
C ILE A 574 2.98 12.63 18.99
N SER A 575 3.89 13.56 18.68
CA SER A 575 4.74 13.42 17.50
C SER A 575 5.72 12.26 17.70
N ILE A 576 5.97 11.48 16.64
CA ILE A 576 7.01 10.43 16.65
C ILE A 576 8.39 11.03 16.99
N THR A 577 8.61 12.34 16.72
CA THR A 577 9.80 13.07 17.15
C THR A 577 9.90 13.23 18.67
N ASP A 578 8.78 13.45 19.37
CA ASP A 578 8.75 13.59 20.84
C ASP A 578 9.12 12.27 21.52
N LEU A 579 8.80 11.14 20.86
CA LEU A 579 9.24 9.82 21.28
C LEU A 579 10.77 9.71 21.23
N ILE A 580 11.40 10.17 20.14
CA ILE A 580 12.84 10.09 19.88
C ILE A 580 13.64 10.99 20.84
N ASP A 581 13.17 12.21 21.13
CA ASP A 581 13.86 13.11 22.06
C ASP A 581 13.86 12.59 23.50
N SER A 582 12.88 11.75 23.87
CA SER A 582 12.88 11.06 25.18
C SER A 582 14.00 10.02 25.32
N PHE A 583 14.45 9.40 24.21
CA PHE A 583 15.56 8.43 24.23
C PHE A 583 16.94 9.08 24.43
N ASN A 584 17.10 10.37 24.13
CA ASN A 584 18.39 11.05 24.24
C ASN A 584 18.67 11.71 25.61
N GLN A 585 17.71 11.68 26.56
CA GLN A 585 17.85 12.30 27.89
C GLN A 585 17.98 11.30 29.05
N THR A 586 18.85 10.28 28.94
CA THR A 586 19.28 9.47 30.11
C THR A 586 20.81 9.27 30.19
N GLY A 587 21.56 10.33 29.86
CA GLY A 587 23.01 10.42 30.03
C GLY A 587 23.47 10.95 31.39
N GLY A 588 23.19 10.23 32.49
CA GLY A 588 23.86 10.42 33.78
C GLY A 588 23.00 10.88 34.96
N GLY A 589 23.01 10.08 36.03
CA GLY A 589 22.38 10.38 37.33
C GLY A 589 22.27 9.12 38.19
N SER A 590 22.98 9.08 39.33
CA SER A 590 23.06 7.92 40.22
C SER A 590 22.36 8.19 41.57
N ILE A 591 22.16 7.12 42.35
CA ILE A 591 21.94 7.05 43.83
C ILE A 591 20.49 6.77 44.33
N ALA A 592 20.27 5.48 44.64
CA ALA A 592 19.78 4.87 45.89
C ALA A 592 18.31 4.95 46.42
N ASP A 593 17.88 3.78 46.92
CA ASP A 593 16.99 3.45 48.06
C ASP A 593 15.58 4.11 48.16
N SER A 594 14.48 3.33 48.21
CA SER A 594 14.16 2.42 49.32
C SER A 594 12.80 1.68 49.12
N MET A 595 12.48 0.74 50.02
CA MET A 595 11.40 -0.27 49.89
C MET A 595 10.10 0.11 50.69
N PRO A 596 9.05 -0.75 50.83
CA PRO A 596 7.65 -0.32 50.60
C PRO A 596 6.80 -0.18 51.89
N PHE A 597 5.51 0.15 51.74
CA PHE A 597 4.52 0.11 52.83
C PHE A 597 3.18 -0.57 52.47
N THR A 598 2.53 -1.09 53.51
CA THR A 598 1.40 -2.06 53.50
C THR A 598 0.08 -1.48 54.03
N GLY A 599 -1.06 -2.07 53.65
CA GLY A 599 -2.34 -2.00 54.39
C GLY A 599 -3.57 -2.19 53.47
N ILE A 600 -4.44 -3.21 53.52
CA ILE A 600 -5.21 -3.91 54.59
C ILE A 600 -6.68 -3.41 54.71
N GLN A 601 -7.62 -4.37 54.89
CA GLN A 601 -9.09 -4.27 55.10
C GLN A 601 -9.97 -3.87 53.88
N GLY A 602 -11.10 -4.51 53.56
CA GLY A 602 -11.69 -5.79 54.00
C GLY A 602 -13.02 -5.71 54.79
N TYR A 603 -14.17 -6.04 54.16
CA TYR A 603 -15.51 -6.38 54.73
C TYR A 603 -16.35 -7.06 53.62
N THR A 604 -16.55 -8.39 53.58
CA THR A 604 -17.58 -9.27 54.22
C THR A 604 -19.05 -9.14 53.76
N HIS A 605 -19.55 -10.23 53.14
CA HIS A 605 -20.89 -10.85 53.21
C HIS A 605 -22.20 -10.06 52.98
N ALA A 606 -23.00 -10.56 52.02
CA ALA A 606 -24.38 -11.02 52.28
C ALA A 606 -24.86 -12.02 51.19
N THR A 607 -25.66 -13.02 51.58
CA THR A 607 -26.26 -14.05 50.71
C THR A 607 -27.78 -14.11 50.91
N SER A 608 -28.58 -14.27 49.86
CA SER A 608 -29.96 -14.80 49.96
C SER A 608 -30.49 -15.39 48.65
N HIS A 609 -31.33 -16.43 48.79
CA HIS A 609 -31.99 -17.20 47.72
C HIS A 609 -33.27 -16.56 47.16
N GLN A 610 -33.68 -16.97 45.94
CA GLN A 610 -35.01 -17.50 45.50
C GLN A 610 -35.15 -17.23 43.98
N SER A 611 -35.26 -18.20 43.04
CA SER A 611 -36.26 -19.28 42.80
C SER A 611 -37.63 -18.81 42.28
N GLY A 612 -38.00 -19.17 41.03
CA GLY A 612 -39.41 -19.25 40.60
C GLY A 612 -39.73 -19.02 39.11
N HIS A 613 -40.28 -20.05 38.46
CA HIS A 613 -41.18 -20.06 37.28
C HIS A 613 -40.64 -19.51 35.93
N ILE A 614 -40.62 -20.26 34.80
CA ILE A 614 -41.67 -21.05 34.10
C ILE A 614 -42.82 -20.19 33.57
N TRP A 615 -42.82 -19.95 32.25
CA TRP A 615 -44.01 -20.00 31.36
C TRP A 615 -43.58 -20.41 29.95
N GLY A 616 -44.44 -21.16 29.25
CA GLY A 616 -44.32 -21.49 27.82
C GLY A 616 -45.54 -20.97 27.05
N PHE A 617 -45.95 -21.71 26.00
CA PHE A 617 -46.92 -21.37 24.95
C PHE A 617 -46.34 -20.41 23.87
N ASP A 618 -46.50 -20.65 22.57
CA ASP A 618 -47.13 -21.78 21.82
C ASP A 618 -46.28 -22.12 20.57
#